data_AF-A0A3E0WYX7-F1
#
_entry.id   AF-A0A3E0WYX7-F1
#
_cell.length_a   1.000
_cell.length_b   1.000
_cell.length_c   1.000
_cell.angle_alpha   90.00
_cell.angle_beta   90.00
_cell.angle_gamma   90.00
#
_symmetry.space_group_name_H-M   'P 1'
#
loop_
_entity.id
_entity.type
_entity.pdbx_description
1 polymer ?
#
loop_
_entity_poly.entity_id
_entity_poly.type
_entity_poly.pdbx_seq_one_letter_code
_entity_poly.pdbx_strand_id
1 'polypeptide(L)'
;MQTASPAVAPFWQRLPQFFAYPFKPAAFIVVATLTALFLVLPVSLLGVLVTLALFAFFTKYLFEVLDRCGEGYLDPPPLNRETLLEGYGIAFKQLALFILVGLLFKA
;
A
#
# COMPACT_ATOMS: atom_id res chain seq x y z
N MET A 1 -18.56 -8.41 -41.60
CA MET A 1 -17.42 -8.87 -40.77
C MET A 1 -17.54 -8.18 -39.41
N GLN A 2 -18.13 -8.85 -38.42
CA GLN A 2 -18.24 -8.32 -37.06
C GLN A 2 -16.95 -8.63 -36.29
N THR A 3 -16.25 -7.60 -35.86
CA THR A 3 -15.07 -7.69 -35.01
C THR A 3 -15.53 -8.11 -33.61
N ALA A 4 -15.30 -9.36 -33.24
CA ALA A 4 -15.58 -9.85 -31.89
C ALA A 4 -14.82 -8.97 -30.88
N SER A 5 -15.55 -8.22 -30.04
CA SER A 5 -14.96 -7.56 -28.87
C SER A 5 -14.25 -8.63 -28.04
N PRO A 6 -13.00 -8.39 -27.58
CA PRO A 6 -12.33 -9.33 -26.69
C PRO A 6 -13.26 -9.60 -25.51
N ALA A 7 -13.64 -10.86 -25.32
CA ALA A 7 -14.57 -11.26 -24.27
C ALA A 7 -13.98 -10.84 -22.92
N VAL A 8 -14.62 -9.89 -22.25
CA VAL A 8 -14.22 -9.45 -20.91
C VAL A 8 -14.32 -10.65 -19.98
N ALA A 9 -13.21 -11.01 -19.32
CA ALA A 9 -13.20 -12.14 -18.40
C ALA A 9 -14.22 -11.92 -17.27
N PRO A 10 -15.04 -12.94 -16.93
CA PRO A 10 -16.00 -12.84 -15.84
C PRO A 10 -15.29 -12.57 -14.50
N PHE A 11 -15.93 -11.80 -13.62
CA PHE A 11 -15.30 -11.33 -12.38
C PHE A 11 -14.78 -12.48 -11.50
N TRP A 12 -15.48 -13.61 -11.47
CA TRP A 12 -15.11 -14.78 -10.68
C TRP A 12 -13.75 -15.35 -11.05
N GLN A 13 -13.31 -15.19 -12.31
CA GLN A 13 -11.97 -15.61 -12.76
C GLN A 13 -10.88 -14.63 -12.29
N ARG A 14 -11.24 -13.37 -12.03
CA ARG A 14 -10.33 -12.34 -11.51
C ARG A 14 -10.24 -12.34 -9.99
N LEU A 15 -11.29 -12.78 -9.28
CA LEU A 15 -11.36 -12.76 -7.81
C LEU A 15 -10.15 -13.43 -7.11
N PRO A 16 -9.66 -14.63 -7.52
CA PRO A 16 -8.52 -15.26 -6.88
C PRO A 16 -7.21 -14.47 -7.06
N GLN A 17 -7.09 -13.70 -8.14
CA GLN A 17 -5.88 -12.96 -8.48
C GLN A 17 -5.62 -11.80 -7.50
N PHE A 18 -6.68 -11.24 -6.90
CA PHE A 18 -6.56 -10.23 -5.83
C PHE A 18 -5.91 -10.81 -4.58
N PHE A 19 -6.25 -12.04 -4.18
CA PHE A 19 -5.65 -12.69 -3.01
C PHE A 19 -4.19 -13.10 -3.24
N ALA A 20 -3.82 -13.36 -4.49
CA ALA A 20 -2.43 -13.64 -4.86
C ALA A 20 -1.56 -12.37 -4.94
N TYR A 21 -2.15 -11.17 -4.82
CA TYR A 21 -1.44 -9.89 -4.96
C TYR A 21 -0.22 -9.74 -4.04
N PRO A 22 -0.25 -10.12 -2.75
CA PRO A 22 0.91 -10.02 -1.87
C PRO A 22 2.10 -10.89 -2.33
N PHE A 23 1.84 -11.93 -3.11
CA PHE A 23 2.86 -12.82 -3.65
C PHE A 23 3.43 -12.33 -5.00
N LYS A 24 2.94 -11.21 -5.54
CA LYS A 24 3.57 -10.58 -6.71
C LYS A 24 4.97 -10.10 -6.34
N PRO A 25 6.02 -10.40 -7.13
CA PRO A 25 7.42 -10.15 -6.74
C PRO A 25 7.69 -8.73 -6.26
N ALA A 26 7.20 -7.70 -6.96
CA ALA A 26 7.45 -6.32 -6.57
C ALA A 26 6.71 -5.92 -5.28
N ALA A 27 5.46 -6.33 -5.09
CA ALA A 27 4.73 -6.09 -3.84
C ALA A 27 5.40 -6.82 -2.66
N PHE A 28 5.81 -8.07 -2.88
CA PHE A 28 6.52 -8.87 -1.90
C PHE A 28 7.84 -8.22 -1.47
N ILE A 29 8.64 -7.74 -2.42
CA ILE A 29 9.92 -7.05 -2.13
C ILE A 29 9.66 -5.81 -1.28
N VAL A 30 8.68 -4.97 -1.61
CA VAL A 30 8.36 -3.76 -0.82
C VAL A 30 7.99 -4.12 0.61
N VAL A 31 7.07 -5.06 0.79
CA VAL A 31 6.61 -5.49 2.12
C VAL A 31 7.76 -6.14 2.91
N ALA A 32 8.56 -6.99 2.28
CA ALA A 32 9.70 -7.64 2.91
C ALA A 32 10.77 -6.62 3.34
N THR A 33 11.11 -5.65 2.48
CA THR A 33 12.07 -4.59 2.81
C THR A 33 11.57 -3.72 3.96
N LEU A 34 10.30 -3.30 3.94
CA LEU A 34 9.73 -2.51 5.04
C LEU A 34 9.71 -3.28 6.35
N THR A 35 9.36 -4.56 6.31
CA THR A 35 9.36 -5.44 7.49
C THR A 35 10.77 -5.64 8.05
N ALA A 36 11.75 -5.91 7.18
CA ALA A 36 13.14 -6.06 7.57
C ALA A 36 13.69 -4.77 8.20
N LEU A 37 13.38 -3.61 7.62
CA LEU A 37 13.80 -2.33 8.15
C LEU A 37 13.15 -2.04 9.51
N PHE A 38 11.89 -2.43 9.70
CA PHE A 38 11.21 -2.31 10.99
C PHE A 38 11.86 -3.14 12.10
N LEU A 39 12.31 -4.37 11.77
CA LEU A 39 12.91 -5.30 12.73
C LEU A 39 14.28 -4.85 13.26
N VAL A 40 15.05 -4.12 12.45
CA VAL A 40 16.42 -3.69 12.82
C VAL A 40 16.46 -2.32 13.51
N LEU A 41 15.33 -1.61 13.59
CA LEU A 41 15.30 -0.26 14.16
C LEU A 41 15.48 -0.30 15.69
N PRO A 42 16.42 0.50 16.24
CA PRO A 42 16.65 0.56 17.68
C PRO A 42 15.49 1.29 18.39
N VAL A 43 15.20 0.89 19.63
CA VAL A 43 14.22 1.56 20.50
C VAL A 43 14.83 2.87 21.03
N SER A 44 14.89 3.87 20.17
CA SER A 44 15.38 5.22 20.43
C SER A 44 14.39 6.24 19.88
N LEU A 45 14.47 7.49 20.32
CA LEU A 45 13.60 8.55 19.79
C LEU A 45 13.73 8.66 18.25
N LEU A 46 14.95 8.57 17.73
CA LEU A 46 15.19 8.52 16.29
C LEU A 46 14.52 7.30 15.64
N GLY A 47 14.64 6.13 16.27
CA GLY A 47 13.99 4.90 15.80
C GLY A 47 12.47 5.04 15.70
N VAL A 48 11.82 5.64 16.70
CA VAL A 48 10.37 5.92 16.67
C VAL A 48 9.99 6.85 15.52
N LEU A 49 10.78 7.91 15.27
CA LEU A 49 10.53 8.81 14.15
C LEU A 49 10.66 8.11 12.80
N VAL A 50 11.69 7.27 12.63
CA VAL A 50 11.86 6.47 11.41
C VAL A 50 10.74 5.46 11.25
N THR A 51 10.33 4.78 12.33
CA THR A 51 9.18 3.88 12.36
C THR A 51 7.90 4.59 11.91
N LEU A 52 7.63 5.80 12.39
CA LEU A 52 6.48 6.59 11.95
C LEU A 52 6.55 6.95 10.47
N ALA A 53 7.73 7.34 9.97
CA ALA A 53 7.93 7.63 8.55
C ALA A 53 7.70 6.39 7.66
N LEU A 54 8.22 5.23 8.08
CA LEU A 54 7.98 3.96 7.38
C LEU A 54 6.52 3.54 7.41
N PHE A 55 5.84 3.75 8.53
CA PHE A 55 4.42 3.48 8.66
C PHE A 55 3.58 4.39 7.74
N ALA A 56 3.94 5.67 7.64
CA ALA A 56 3.33 6.62 6.72
C ALA A 56 3.51 6.16 5.27
N PHE A 57 4.73 5.79 4.89
CA PHE A 57 5.05 5.27 3.55
C PHE A 57 4.28 3.98 3.25
N PHE A 58 4.26 3.03 4.17
CA PHE A 58 3.52 1.77 4.04
C PHE A 58 2.03 2.03 3.81
N THR A 59 1.44 2.90 4.62
CA THR A 59 0.03 3.28 4.49
C THR A 59 -0.25 3.92 3.13
N LYS A 60 0.60 4.86 2.68
CA LYS A 60 0.50 5.48 1.35
C LYS A 60 0.53 4.43 0.25
N TYR A 61 1.51 3.52 0.31
CA TYR A 61 1.67 2.45 -0.67
C TYR A 61 0.43 1.56 -0.75
N LEU A 62 -0.16 1.18 0.40
CA LEU A 62 -1.41 0.41 0.43
C LEU A 62 -2.57 1.15 -0.24
N PHE A 63 -2.72 2.46 -0.01
CA PHE A 63 -3.78 3.22 -0.68
C PHE A 63 -3.59 3.25 -2.20
N GLU A 64 -2.36 3.40 -2.68
CA GLU A 64 -2.07 3.38 -4.11
C GLU A 64 -2.31 1.99 -4.75
N VAL A 65 -2.00 0.92 -4.01
CA VAL A 65 -2.36 -0.45 -4.38
C VAL A 65 -3.88 -0.59 -4.50
N LEU A 66 -4.63 -0.09 -3.52
CA LEU A 66 -6.09 -0.17 -3.50
C LEU A 66 -6.72 0.63 -4.64
N ASP A 67 -6.21 1.82 -4.94
CA ASP A 67 -6.69 2.68 -6.01
C ASP A 67 -6.50 2.02 -7.38
N ARG A 68 -5.29 1.49 -7.62
CA ARG A 68 -4.99 0.71 -8.83
C ARG A 68 -5.85 -0.56 -8.94
N CYS A 69 -6.06 -1.27 -7.84
CA CYS A 69 -6.95 -2.42 -7.82
C CYS A 69 -8.40 -2.02 -8.14
N GLY A 70 -8.84 -0.85 -7.68
CA GLY A 70 -10.15 -0.27 -7.99
C GLY A 70 -10.32 0.06 -9.47
N GLU A 71 -9.25 0.52 -10.14
CA GLU A 71 -9.20 0.72 -11.59
C GLU A 71 -9.12 -0.60 -12.39
N GLY A 72 -8.97 -1.73 -11.71
CA GLY A 72 -8.84 -3.06 -12.31
C GLY A 72 -7.41 -3.43 -12.71
N TYR A 73 -6.41 -2.60 -12.35
CA TYR A 73 -5.01 -2.94 -12.46
C TYR A 73 -4.60 -3.82 -11.27
N LEU A 74 -4.24 -5.06 -11.55
CA LEU A 74 -3.75 -5.98 -10.53
C LEU A 74 -2.25 -5.89 -10.33
N ASP A 75 -1.55 -4.99 -11.02
CA ASP A 75 -0.10 -4.91 -10.97
C ASP A 75 0.39 -3.91 -9.91
N PRO A 76 1.48 -4.26 -9.19
CA PRO A 76 2.03 -3.40 -8.17
C PRO A 76 2.41 -2.01 -8.69
N PRO A 77 2.19 -0.95 -7.88
CA PRO A 77 2.70 0.37 -8.18
C PRO A 77 4.21 0.34 -8.44
N PRO A 78 4.70 1.00 -9.50
CA PRO A 78 6.14 1.14 -9.70
C PRO A 78 6.74 1.93 -8.54
N LEU A 79 7.92 1.52 -8.08
CA LEU A 79 8.72 2.30 -7.15
C LEU A 79 9.46 3.39 -7.94
N ASN A 80 8.74 4.45 -8.31
CA ASN A 80 9.31 5.62 -8.96
C ASN A 80 9.39 6.80 -7.98
N ARG A 81 9.94 7.93 -8.45
CA ARG A 81 10.09 9.15 -7.64
C ARG A 81 8.74 9.68 -7.15
N GLU A 82 7.69 9.58 -7.95
CA GLU A 82 6.33 10.03 -7.60
C GLU A 82 5.77 9.16 -6.46
N THR A 83 5.92 7.84 -6.56
CA THR A 83 5.51 6.89 -5.53
C THR A 83 6.22 7.16 -4.20
N LEU A 84 7.50 7.52 -4.26
CA LEU A 84 8.35 7.74 -3.09
C LEU A 84 8.23 9.13 -2.46
N LEU A 85 7.92 10.19 -3.23
CA LEU A 85 8.00 11.57 -2.74
C LEU A 85 6.66 12.33 -2.79
N GLU A 86 5.69 11.86 -3.56
CA GLU A 86 4.43 12.57 -3.81
C GLU A 86 3.22 11.83 -3.19
N GLY A 87 2.10 12.55 -3.02
CA GLY A 87 0.85 11.93 -2.58
C GLY A 87 0.73 11.59 -1.08
N TYR A 88 1.66 12.05 -0.23
CA TYR A 88 1.62 11.79 1.22
C TYR A 88 0.43 12.39 1.97
N GLY A 89 -0.36 13.26 1.33
CA GLY A 89 -1.54 13.87 1.96
C GLY A 89 -2.53 12.84 2.50
N ILE A 90 -2.70 11.70 1.83
CA ILE A 90 -3.59 10.62 2.29
C ILE A 90 -2.99 9.93 3.53
N ALA A 91 -1.69 9.63 3.54
CA ALA A 91 -1.02 9.02 4.67
C ALA A 91 -1.04 9.91 5.93
N PHE A 92 -0.83 11.23 5.77
CA PHE A 92 -0.94 12.16 6.89
C PHE A 92 -2.36 12.25 7.45
N LYS A 93 -3.39 12.24 6.59
CA LYS A 93 -4.79 12.15 7.04
C LYS A 93 -5.05 10.86 7.82
N GLN A 94 -4.52 9.73 7.36
CA GLN A 94 -4.66 8.45 8.06
C GLN A 94 -3.95 8.46 9.41
N LEU A 95 -2.74 9.01 9.49
CA LEU A 95 -2.01 9.19 10.75
C LEU A 95 -2.78 10.07 11.73
N ALA A 96 -3.30 11.21 11.27
CA ALA A 96 -4.12 12.10 12.09
C ALA A 96 -5.38 11.39 12.60
N LEU A 97 -6.02 10.58 11.76
CA LEU A 97 -7.20 9.80 12.13
C LEU A 97 -6.86 8.72 13.16
N PHE A 98 -5.74 8.02 13.01
CA PHE A 98 -5.28 7.06 14.03
C PHE A 98 -4.97 7.72 15.37
N ILE A 99 -4.36 8.90 15.37
CA ILE A 99 -4.12 9.67 16.60
C ILE A 99 -5.44 10.11 17.23
N LEU A 100 -6.37 10.66 16.44
CA LEU A 100 -7.68 11.12 16.92
C LEU A 100 -8.48 9.97 17.54
N VAL A 101 -8.59 8.84 16.83
CA VAL A 101 -9.26 7.63 17.33
C VAL A 101 -8.56 7.14 18.59
N GLY A 102 -7.23 7.07 18.60
CA GLY A 102 -6.47 6.67 19.78
C GLY A 102 -6.71 7.57 21.00
N LEU A 103 -6.87 8.88 20.80
CA LEU A 103 -7.22 9.82 21.86
C LEU A 103 -8.66 9.65 22.33
N LEU A 104 -9.62 9.47 21.42
CA LEU A 104 -11.04 9.27 21.74
C LEU A 104 -11.28 7.98 22.55
N PHE A 105 -10.56 6.91 22.24
CA PHE A 105 -10.67 5.65 23.00
C PHE A 105 -9.91 5.67 24.34
N LYS A 106 -8.96 6.58 24.50
CA LYS A 106 -8.20 6.75 25.75
C LYS A 106 -8.85 7.75 26.71
N ALA A 107 -9.78 8.59 26.22
CA ALA A 107 -10.60 9.52 27.01
C ALA A 107 -11.90 8.83 27.50
#